data_AF-A0A1Q9WE96-F1
#
_entry.id   AF-A0A1Q9WE96-F1
#
_cell.length_a   1.000
_cell.length_b   1.000
_cell.length_c   1.000
_cell.angle_alpha   90.00
_cell.angle_beta   90.00
_cell.angle_gamma   90.00
#
_symmetry.space_group_name_H-M   'P 1'
#
loop_
_entity.id
_entity.type
_entity.pdbx_description
1 polymer ?
#
loop_
_entity_poly.entity_id
_entity_poly.type
_entity_poly.pdbx_seq_one_letter_code
_entity_poly.pdbx_strand_id
1 'polypeptide(L)'
;MDRPPRPGAPDKLAHIVFKTPRAAEMSDWYRLVLDALVVFDDERITFLTYDHEHHRIALIKVPRLLRFPGRVWKLHRKVYGVDHVAFTFADLSALLSTYRRLADAGITPVWCINHGPTTSMYYEDPDGNRIELQVDNFTTNQELLDWLAGGEFDTNPIGVEFDPDVLQRLVTAGAPGLTRRGSAPPEGRRARAGLRTLRWKTL
;
A
#
# COMPACT_ATOMS: atom_id res chain seq x y z
N MET A 1 22.19 -5.15 6.04
CA MET A 1 23.32 -5.45 5.13
C MET A 1 24.06 -4.17 4.88
N ASP A 2 25.36 -4.13 5.17
CA ASP A 2 26.24 -3.26 4.40
C ASP A 2 26.37 -3.88 3.00
N ARG A 3 25.41 -3.59 2.12
CA ARG A 3 25.66 -3.77 0.70
C ARG A 3 26.79 -2.80 0.34
N PRO A 4 27.82 -3.24 -0.41
CA PRO A 4 28.86 -2.32 -0.83
C PRO A 4 28.22 -1.13 -1.57
N PRO A 5 28.76 0.09 -1.42
CA PRO A 5 28.23 1.26 -2.09
C PRO A 5 28.04 0.97 -3.57
N ARG A 6 26.84 1.26 -4.09
CA ARG A 6 26.55 1.15 -5.51
C ARG A 6 26.59 2.56 -6.07
N PRO A 7 27.76 3.09 -6.48
CA PRO A 7 27.93 4.51 -6.82
C PRO A 7 27.08 4.96 -8.01
N GLY A 8 26.57 4.04 -8.83
CA GLY A 8 25.63 4.34 -9.92
C GLY A 8 24.15 4.13 -9.56
N ALA A 9 23.83 3.74 -8.32
CA ALA A 9 22.44 3.60 -7.88
C ALA A 9 21.89 4.96 -7.41
N PRO A 10 20.60 5.23 -7.61
CA PRO A 10 19.97 6.41 -7.01
C PRO A 10 19.94 6.26 -5.48
N ASP A 11 20.08 7.38 -4.77
CA ASP A 11 20.05 7.40 -3.29
C ASP A 11 18.66 7.06 -2.73
N LYS A 12 17.60 7.46 -3.45
CA LYS A 12 16.21 7.24 -3.08
C LYS A 12 15.29 7.35 -4.29
N LEU A 13 14.12 6.73 -4.20
CA LEU A 13 12.99 7.11 -5.04
C LEU A 13 12.56 8.52 -4.61
N ALA A 14 12.59 9.51 -5.50
CA ALA A 14 12.23 10.89 -5.17
C ALA A 14 10.70 11.06 -5.11
N HIS A 15 10.03 10.89 -6.25
CA HIS A 15 8.59 11.12 -6.38
C HIS A 15 7.95 10.22 -7.43
N ILE A 16 6.62 10.11 -7.35
CA ILE A 16 5.76 9.46 -8.34
C ILE A 16 4.75 10.50 -8.85
N VAL A 17 4.51 10.47 -10.16
CA VAL A 17 3.65 11.44 -10.84
C VAL A 17 2.44 10.73 -11.44
N PHE A 18 1.24 11.17 -11.06
CA PHE A 18 -0.01 10.71 -11.64
C PHE A 18 -0.60 11.77 -12.56
N LYS A 19 -1.16 11.34 -13.70
CA LYS A 19 -2.08 12.17 -14.49
C LYS A 19 -3.50 11.86 -14.01
N THR A 20 -4.22 12.89 -13.57
CA THR A 20 -5.54 12.70 -12.97
C THR A 20 -6.59 13.69 -13.51
N PRO A 21 -7.81 13.21 -13.86
CA PRO A 21 -8.94 14.07 -14.14
C PRO A 21 -9.63 14.60 -12.87
N ARG A 22 -9.20 14.16 -11.67
CA ARG A 22 -9.82 14.43 -10.37
C ARG A 22 -8.77 14.88 -9.34
N ALA A 23 -7.96 15.86 -9.72
CA ALA A 23 -6.82 16.31 -8.92
C ALA A 23 -7.18 16.76 -7.50
N ALA A 24 -8.33 17.42 -7.31
CA ALA A 24 -8.80 17.81 -5.97
C ALA A 24 -9.08 16.58 -5.09
N GLU A 25 -9.90 15.64 -5.59
CA GLU A 25 -10.21 14.38 -4.87
C GLU A 25 -8.94 13.57 -4.58
N MET A 26 -8.02 13.47 -5.56
CA MET A 26 -6.73 12.79 -5.39
C MET A 26 -5.86 13.47 -4.33
N SER A 27 -5.79 14.80 -4.36
CA SER A 27 -5.04 15.59 -3.36
C SER A 27 -5.59 15.33 -1.96
N ASP A 28 -6.91 15.49 -1.76
CA ASP A 28 -7.57 15.24 -0.47
C ASP A 28 -7.38 13.81 0.01
N TRP A 29 -7.44 12.84 -0.91
CA TRP A 29 -7.21 11.44 -0.60
C TRP A 29 -5.78 11.17 -0.14
N TYR A 30 -4.75 11.69 -0.83
CA TYR A 30 -3.35 11.48 -0.41
C TYR A 30 -3.02 12.22 0.87
N ARG A 31 -3.60 13.39 1.10
CA ARG A 31 -3.51 14.10 2.39
C ARG A 31 -4.06 13.24 3.52
N LEU A 32 -5.21 12.61 3.31
CA LEU A 32 -5.79 11.73 4.31
C LEU A 32 -5.01 10.42 4.46
N VAL A 33 -4.69 9.72 3.38
CA VAL A 33 -4.10 8.38 3.43
C VAL A 33 -2.65 8.39 3.91
N LEU A 34 -1.83 9.32 3.42
CA LEU A 34 -0.40 9.38 3.74
C LEU A 34 -0.06 10.47 4.76
N ASP A 35 -1.06 11.14 5.34
CA ASP A 35 -0.86 12.35 6.16
C ASP A 35 -0.04 13.41 5.42
N ALA A 36 -0.25 13.50 4.10
CA ALA A 36 0.54 14.37 3.24
C ALA A 36 0.11 15.84 3.31
N LEU A 37 1.05 16.72 3.01
CA LEU A 37 0.88 18.16 2.92
C LEU A 37 1.04 18.61 1.46
N VAL A 38 0.19 19.53 1.03
CA VAL A 38 0.34 20.20 -0.28
C VAL A 38 1.41 21.27 -0.13
N VAL A 39 2.48 21.16 -0.94
CA VAL A 39 3.59 22.13 -0.94
C VAL A 39 3.51 23.11 -2.10
N PHE A 40 2.74 22.77 -3.14
CA PHE A 40 2.48 23.62 -4.30
C PHE A 40 1.19 23.16 -4.99
N ASP A 41 0.39 24.11 -5.47
CA ASP A 41 -0.80 23.85 -6.27
C ASP A 41 -1.04 24.99 -7.26
N ASP A 42 -1.22 24.67 -8.54
CA ASP A 42 -1.63 25.62 -9.58
C ASP A 42 -2.66 24.98 -10.54
N GLU A 43 -3.03 25.66 -11.63
CA GLU A 43 -4.03 25.15 -12.58
C GLU A 43 -3.61 23.85 -13.31
N ARG A 44 -2.32 23.49 -13.29
CA ARG A 44 -1.74 22.39 -14.07
C ARG A 44 -1.23 21.23 -13.21
N ILE A 45 -0.74 21.51 -12.01
CA ILE A 45 -0.08 20.50 -11.18
C ILE A 45 -0.25 20.76 -9.68
N THR A 46 -0.30 19.68 -8.91
CA THR A 46 -0.27 19.69 -7.44
C THR A 46 0.91 18.86 -6.95
N PHE A 47 1.67 19.35 -5.98
CA PHE A 47 2.75 18.62 -5.32
C PHE A 47 2.42 18.36 -3.86
N LEU A 48 2.61 17.11 -3.42
CA LEU A 48 2.40 16.67 -2.05
C LEU A 48 3.65 15.99 -1.47
N THR A 49 3.88 16.17 -0.18
CA THR A 49 4.94 15.48 0.58
C THR A 49 4.44 14.99 1.92
N TYR A 50 5.10 13.99 2.51
CA TYR A 50 4.85 13.51 3.88
C TYR A 50 6.17 13.34 4.67
N ASP A 51 7.31 13.68 4.08
CA ASP A 51 8.62 13.61 4.72
C ASP A 51 9.51 14.79 4.28
N HIS A 52 10.83 14.67 4.47
CA HIS A 52 11.79 15.72 4.14
C HIS A 52 12.02 15.95 2.64
N GLU A 53 11.53 15.07 1.77
CA GLU A 53 11.62 15.31 0.33
C GLU A 53 10.72 16.47 -0.08
N HIS A 54 11.17 17.29 -1.03
CA HIS A 54 10.41 18.47 -1.44
C HIS A 54 9.02 18.11 -2.00
N HIS A 55 8.88 16.94 -2.64
CA HIS A 55 7.60 16.29 -2.89
C HIS A 55 7.78 14.78 -3.13
N ARG A 56 6.77 13.99 -2.73
CA ARG A 56 6.69 12.53 -2.95
C ARG A 56 5.67 12.19 -4.03
N ILE A 57 4.58 12.95 -4.11
CA ILE A 57 3.51 12.76 -5.09
C ILE A 57 3.32 14.04 -5.90
N ALA A 58 3.19 13.89 -7.21
CA ALA A 58 2.78 14.96 -8.10
C ALA A 58 1.52 14.56 -8.88
N LEU A 59 0.58 15.49 -9.03
CA LEU A 59 -0.68 15.28 -9.72
C LEU A 59 -0.79 16.23 -10.90
N ILE A 60 -0.56 15.74 -12.12
CA ILE A 60 -0.81 16.49 -13.36
C ILE A 60 -2.31 16.51 -13.64
N LYS A 61 -2.88 17.72 -13.74
CA LYS A 61 -4.31 17.94 -13.92
C LYS A 61 -4.70 17.73 -15.39
N VAL A 62 -5.49 16.69 -15.66
CA VAL A 62 -5.93 16.35 -17.03
C VAL A 62 -7.11 17.26 -17.45
N PRO A 63 -6.99 17.99 -18.58
CA PRO A 63 -8.07 18.83 -19.10
C PRO A 63 -9.36 18.04 -19.34
N ARG A 64 -10.52 18.71 -19.17
CA ARG A 64 -11.85 18.07 -19.32
C ARG A 64 -12.04 17.37 -20.68
N LEU A 65 -11.46 17.93 -21.75
CA LEU A 65 -11.55 17.40 -23.11
C LEU A 65 -10.87 16.03 -23.30
N LEU A 66 -9.89 15.70 -22.45
CA LEU A 66 -9.11 14.45 -22.53
C LEU A 66 -9.58 13.39 -21.53
N ARG A 67 -10.73 13.60 -20.86
CA ARG A 67 -11.27 12.67 -19.89
C ARG A 67 -11.95 11.51 -20.62
N PHE A 68 -11.37 10.31 -20.53
CA PHE A 68 -11.97 9.10 -21.08
C PHE A 68 -13.19 8.66 -20.26
N PRO A 69 -14.17 7.96 -20.87
CA PRO A 69 -15.28 7.36 -20.14
C PRO A 69 -14.77 6.41 -19.05
N GLY A 70 -15.30 6.53 -17.82
CA GLY A 70 -14.74 5.87 -16.64
C GLY A 70 -14.61 4.34 -16.70
N ARG A 71 -15.39 3.65 -17.56
CA ARG A 71 -15.25 2.20 -17.78
C ARG A 71 -13.99 1.82 -18.56
N VAL A 72 -13.62 2.62 -19.57
CA VAL A 72 -12.41 2.38 -20.38
C VAL A 72 -11.17 2.60 -19.53
N TRP A 73 -11.16 3.67 -18.73
CA TRP A 73 -10.08 3.96 -17.78
C TRP A 73 -9.85 2.82 -16.77
N LYS A 74 -10.93 2.33 -16.14
CA LYS A 74 -10.85 1.22 -15.17
C LYS A 74 -10.34 -0.07 -15.80
N LEU A 75 -10.73 -0.37 -17.04
CA LEU A 75 -10.25 -1.58 -17.73
C LEU A 75 -8.78 -1.46 -18.11
N HIS A 76 -8.36 -0.33 -18.65
CA HIS A 76 -6.96 -0.10 -19.01
C HIS A 76 -6.03 -0.29 -17.80
N ARG A 77 -6.37 0.31 -16.65
CA ARG A 77 -5.58 0.21 -15.42
C ARG A 77 -5.45 -1.21 -14.89
N LYS A 78 -6.51 -2.02 -14.98
CA LYS A 78 -6.50 -3.43 -14.51
C LYS A 78 -5.65 -4.36 -15.39
N VAL A 79 -5.36 -3.96 -16.62
CA VAL A 79 -4.68 -4.83 -17.61
C VAL A 79 -3.26 -4.34 -17.91
N TYR A 80 -3.00 -3.03 -17.85
CA TYR A 80 -1.71 -2.44 -18.21
C TYR A 80 -1.32 -1.30 -17.26
N GLY A 81 -0.04 -1.23 -16.88
CA GLY A 81 0.54 -0.11 -16.15
C GLY A 81 1.30 -0.52 -14.88
N VAL A 82 1.38 0.42 -13.93
CA VAL A 82 1.91 0.19 -12.58
C VAL A 82 0.88 -0.62 -11.79
N ASP A 83 1.30 -1.73 -11.18
CA ASP A 83 0.41 -2.55 -10.36
C ASP A 83 0.03 -1.82 -9.06
N HIS A 84 1.03 -1.41 -8.27
CA HIS A 84 0.83 -0.60 -7.06
C HIS A 84 2.08 0.21 -6.70
N VAL A 85 1.90 1.12 -5.73
CA VAL A 85 2.97 1.88 -5.07
C VAL A 85 2.90 1.60 -3.57
N ALA A 86 4.01 1.18 -2.97
CA ALA A 86 4.08 0.79 -1.57
C ALA A 86 4.74 1.85 -0.67
N PHE A 87 4.17 2.02 0.52
CA PHE A 87 4.66 2.89 1.60
C PHE A 87 4.81 2.07 2.88
N THR A 88 6.00 2.13 3.47
CA THR A 88 6.32 1.40 4.70
C THR A 88 6.10 2.28 5.93
N PHE A 89 5.35 1.76 6.90
CA PHE A 89 5.25 2.32 8.25
C PHE A 89 6.32 1.72 9.16
N ALA A 90 6.66 2.45 10.22
CA ALA A 90 7.72 2.05 11.16
C ALA A 90 7.43 0.72 11.87
N ASP A 91 6.17 0.47 12.20
CA ASP A 91 5.74 -0.74 12.90
C ASP A 91 4.25 -1.06 12.65
N LEU A 92 3.81 -2.22 13.16
CA LEU A 92 2.44 -2.70 13.03
C LEU A 92 1.43 -1.78 13.74
N SER A 93 1.83 -1.13 14.84
CA SER A 93 0.96 -0.21 15.57
C SER A 93 0.67 1.04 14.73
N ALA A 94 1.69 1.61 14.09
CA ALA A 94 1.55 2.76 13.19
C ALA A 94 0.67 2.44 11.97
N LEU A 95 0.84 1.25 11.38
CA LEU A 95 -0.02 0.78 10.28
C LEU A 95 -1.48 0.63 10.72
N LEU A 96 -1.74 0.03 11.88
CA LEU A 96 -3.10 -0.18 12.39
C LEU A 96 -3.78 1.11 12.88
N SER A 97 -3.01 2.03 13.45
CA SER A 97 -3.48 3.38 13.77
C SER A 97 -3.93 4.12 12.52
N THR A 98 -3.14 4.03 11.43
CA THR A 98 -3.52 4.55 10.12
C THR A 98 -4.77 3.87 9.60
N TYR A 99 -4.84 2.54 9.62
CA TYR A 99 -6.05 1.80 9.23
C TYR A 99 -7.31 2.30 9.94
N ARG A 100 -7.26 2.46 11.27
CA ARG A 100 -8.42 2.94 12.05
C ARG A 100 -8.85 4.34 11.62
N ARG A 101 -7.89 5.26 11.52
CA ARG A 101 -8.13 6.64 11.09
C ARG A 101 -8.76 6.71 9.69
N LEU A 102 -8.32 5.86 8.76
CA LEU A 102 -8.89 5.78 7.41
C LEU A 102 -10.28 5.14 7.41
N ALA A 103 -10.48 4.07 8.18
CA ALA A 103 -11.77 3.41 8.32
C ALA A 103 -12.84 4.36 8.91
N ASP A 104 -12.47 5.18 9.89
CA ASP A 104 -13.34 6.23 10.46
C ASP A 104 -13.74 7.30 9.42
N ALA A 105 -12.88 7.54 8.43
CA ALA A 105 -13.16 8.44 7.30
C ALA A 105 -13.85 7.72 6.11
N GLY A 106 -14.23 6.45 6.26
CA GLY A 106 -14.89 5.66 5.21
C GLY A 106 -13.94 5.12 4.13
N ILE A 107 -12.63 5.16 4.34
CA ILE A 107 -11.62 4.61 3.44
C ILE A 107 -11.15 3.25 3.98
N THR A 108 -11.58 2.17 3.35
CA THR A 108 -11.22 0.80 3.74
C THR A 108 -10.33 0.14 2.69
N PRO A 109 -9.40 -0.75 3.09
CA PRO A 109 -8.57 -1.46 2.14
C PRO A 109 -9.40 -2.38 1.22
N VAL A 110 -9.00 -2.48 -0.03
CA VAL A 110 -9.57 -3.43 -0.99
C VAL A 110 -9.02 -4.84 -0.80
N TRP A 111 -7.83 -4.96 -0.20
CA TRP A 111 -7.17 -6.23 0.08
C TRP A 111 -6.21 -6.12 1.26
N CYS A 112 -6.32 -7.04 2.22
CA CYS A 112 -5.40 -7.18 3.36
C CYS A 112 -4.71 -8.54 3.27
N ILE A 113 -3.37 -8.54 3.24
CA ILE A 113 -2.61 -9.76 3.06
C ILE A 113 -1.26 -9.68 3.77
N ASN A 114 -0.88 -10.79 4.40
CA ASN A 114 0.46 -10.98 4.92
C ASN A 114 1.25 -11.79 3.89
N HIS A 115 2.18 -11.13 3.21
CA HIS A 115 3.03 -11.72 2.19
C HIS A 115 4.13 -12.60 2.76
N GLY A 116 4.32 -12.67 4.08
CA GLY A 116 5.49 -13.26 4.74
C GLY A 116 6.51 -12.18 5.08
N PRO A 117 7.20 -11.59 4.08
CA PRO A 117 8.10 -10.45 4.29
C PRO A 117 7.39 -9.23 4.87
N THR A 118 6.13 -8.99 4.48
CA THR A 118 5.39 -7.77 4.82
C THR A 118 3.97 -8.09 5.27
N THR A 119 3.41 -7.24 6.14
CA THR A 119 1.98 -7.18 6.43
C THR A 119 1.39 -5.97 5.72
N SER A 120 0.54 -6.21 4.73
CA SER A 120 0.18 -5.22 3.72
C SER A 120 -1.34 -4.98 3.64
N MET A 121 -1.72 -3.72 3.48
CA MET A 121 -3.08 -3.26 3.21
C MET A 121 -3.11 -2.43 1.93
N TYR A 122 -3.82 -2.92 0.92
CA TYR A 122 -3.97 -2.25 -0.36
C TYR A 122 -5.24 -1.41 -0.39
N TYR A 123 -5.10 -0.15 -0.78
CA TYR A 123 -6.17 0.80 -1.01
C TYR A 123 -6.22 1.17 -2.50
N GLU A 124 -7.35 1.70 -2.94
CA GLU A 124 -7.48 2.33 -4.27
C GLU A 124 -7.67 3.83 -4.07
N ASP A 125 -6.83 4.63 -4.73
CA ASP A 125 -7.04 6.08 -4.79
C ASP A 125 -8.29 6.43 -5.64
N PRO A 126 -8.71 7.70 -5.76
CA PRO A 126 -9.86 8.06 -6.58
C PRO A 126 -9.75 7.55 -8.03
N ASP A 127 -8.57 7.63 -8.64
CA ASP A 127 -8.25 7.10 -9.97
C ASP A 127 -8.05 5.58 -10.02
N GLY A 128 -8.13 4.97 -8.84
CA GLY A 128 -7.91 3.61 -8.38
C GLY A 128 -6.54 3.03 -8.67
N ASN A 129 -5.50 3.87 -8.74
CA ASN A 129 -4.16 3.34 -8.57
C ASN A 129 -4.08 2.64 -7.21
N ARG A 130 -3.39 1.50 -7.16
CA ARG A 130 -3.25 0.76 -5.92
C ARG A 130 -2.14 1.34 -5.09
N ILE A 131 -2.47 1.59 -3.83
CA ILE A 131 -1.54 2.09 -2.83
C ILE A 131 -1.45 1.04 -1.73
N GLU A 132 -0.26 0.50 -1.54
CA GLU A 132 0.03 -0.45 -0.49
C GLU A 132 0.57 0.30 0.72
N LEU A 133 -0.07 0.14 1.87
CA LEU A 133 0.46 0.54 3.17
C LEU A 133 0.92 -0.72 3.89
N GLN A 134 2.20 -0.77 4.27
CA GLN A 134 2.80 -2.01 4.74
C GLN A 134 3.74 -1.79 5.93
N VAL A 135 4.10 -2.88 6.60
CA VAL A 135 5.19 -2.95 7.58
C VAL A 135 6.01 -4.21 7.31
N ASP A 136 7.33 -4.09 7.44
CA ASP A 136 8.24 -5.23 7.34
C ASP A 136 8.06 -6.15 8.56
N ASN A 137 7.92 -7.46 8.31
CA ASN A 137 7.71 -8.47 9.35
C ASN A 137 9.01 -8.97 9.98
N PHE A 138 10.16 -8.60 9.42
CA PHE A 138 11.50 -8.98 9.87
C PHE A 138 12.27 -7.74 10.32
N THR A 139 13.06 -7.87 11.39
CA THR A 139 13.82 -6.74 11.94
C THR A 139 14.99 -6.39 11.04
N THR A 140 15.54 -7.39 10.35
CA THR A 140 16.69 -7.21 9.47
C THR A 140 16.48 -7.90 8.12
N ASN A 141 17.12 -7.34 7.08
CA ASN A 141 17.18 -7.97 5.77
C ASN A 141 17.85 -9.35 5.80
N GLN A 142 18.71 -9.64 6.78
CA GLN A 142 19.33 -10.95 6.89
C GLN A 142 18.31 -11.98 7.36
N GLU A 143 17.52 -11.68 8.39
CA GLU A 143 16.43 -12.54 8.88
C GLU A 143 15.42 -12.85 7.76
N LEU A 144 15.06 -11.83 6.97
CA LEU A 144 14.19 -12.01 5.80
C LEU A 144 14.79 -13.01 4.80
N LEU A 145 16.08 -12.89 4.49
CA LEU A 145 16.72 -13.79 3.52
C LEU A 145 16.87 -15.21 4.04
N ASP A 146 17.17 -15.37 5.32
CA ASP A 146 17.26 -16.69 5.95
C ASP A 146 15.88 -17.38 5.91
N TRP A 147 14.80 -16.63 6.14
CA TRP A 147 13.44 -17.14 5.99
C TRP A 147 13.09 -17.47 4.53
N LEU A 148 13.46 -16.61 3.56
CA LEU A 148 13.26 -16.87 2.14
C LEU A 148 13.99 -18.14 1.67
N ALA A 149 15.21 -18.37 2.16
CA ALA A 149 15.98 -19.58 1.88
C ALA A 149 15.35 -20.86 2.48
N GLY A 150 14.46 -20.72 3.47
CA GLY A 150 13.74 -21.83 4.09
C GLY A 150 12.63 -22.47 3.23
N GLY A 151 12.36 -21.94 2.03
CA GLY A 151 11.43 -22.53 1.06
C GLY A 151 9.93 -22.29 1.35
N GLU A 152 9.56 -21.68 2.48
CA GLU A 152 8.16 -21.36 2.79
C GLU A 152 7.57 -20.40 1.74
N PHE A 153 8.36 -19.42 1.29
CA PHE A 153 7.95 -18.45 0.28
C PHE A 153 7.65 -19.12 -1.07
N ASP A 154 8.40 -20.15 -1.46
CA ASP A 154 8.20 -20.87 -2.73
C ASP A 154 6.82 -21.57 -2.78
N THR A 155 6.35 -22.05 -1.63
CA THR A 155 5.03 -22.72 -1.53
C THR A 155 3.86 -21.74 -1.58
N ASN A 156 4.07 -20.51 -1.12
CA ASN A 156 3.04 -19.47 -1.09
C ASN A 156 3.67 -18.08 -1.23
N PRO A 157 4.00 -17.65 -2.46
CA PRO A 157 4.65 -16.35 -2.68
C PRO A 157 3.65 -15.18 -2.56
N ILE A 158 2.36 -15.47 -2.68
CA ILE A 158 1.29 -14.47 -2.56
C ILE A 158 0.98 -14.17 -1.10
N GLY A 159 0.98 -15.17 -0.21
CA GLY A 159 0.73 -14.96 1.21
C GLY A 159 -0.68 -15.36 1.67
N VAL A 160 -1.09 -14.83 2.82
CA VAL A 160 -2.32 -15.22 3.54
C VAL A 160 -3.15 -13.99 3.87
N GLU A 161 -4.43 -14.02 3.47
CA GLU A 161 -5.39 -12.95 3.78
C GLU A 161 -5.57 -12.82 5.30
N PHE A 162 -5.66 -11.59 5.78
CA PHE A 162 -6.00 -11.29 7.17
C PHE A 162 -7.16 -10.29 7.23
N ASP A 163 -7.77 -10.20 8.40
CA ASP A 163 -8.81 -9.22 8.71
C ASP A 163 -8.20 -8.10 9.59
N PRO A 164 -8.21 -6.84 9.12
CA PRO A 164 -7.58 -5.73 9.83
C PRO A 164 -8.28 -5.39 11.15
N ASP A 165 -9.59 -5.62 11.28
CA ASP A 165 -10.31 -5.40 12.54
C ASP A 165 -9.96 -6.48 13.57
N VAL A 166 -9.83 -7.74 13.12
CA VAL A 166 -9.33 -8.85 13.97
C VAL A 166 -7.90 -8.55 14.43
N LEU A 167 -7.04 -8.16 13.50
CA LEU A 167 -5.64 -7.84 13.79
C LEU A 167 -5.54 -6.67 14.78
N GLN A 168 -6.35 -5.63 14.60
CA GLN A 168 -6.42 -4.50 15.53
C GLN A 168 -6.82 -4.95 16.94
N ARG A 169 -7.87 -5.77 17.09
CA ARG A 169 -8.28 -6.31 18.40
C ARG A 169 -7.18 -7.11 19.08
N LEU A 170 -6.46 -7.94 18.32
CA LEU A 170 -5.37 -8.76 18.85
C LEU A 170 -4.18 -7.91 19.31
N VAL A 171 -3.82 -6.85 18.55
CA VAL A 171 -2.79 -5.90 18.96
C VAL A 171 -3.20 -5.17 20.25
N THR A 172 -4.44 -4.67 20.32
CA THR A 172 -4.96 -4.01 21.54
C THR A 172 -4.96 -4.95 22.75
N ALA A 173 -5.19 -6.25 22.54
CA ALA A 173 -5.13 -7.26 23.59
C ALA A 173 -3.69 -7.69 23.97
N GLY A 174 -2.65 -7.17 23.29
CA GLY A 174 -1.26 -7.53 23.56
C GLY A 174 -0.86 -8.93 23.08
N ALA A 175 -1.57 -9.50 22.10
CA ALA A 175 -1.24 -10.82 21.58
C ALA A 175 0.13 -10.80 20.85
N PRO A 176 1.01 -11.79 21.08
CA PRO A 176 2.33 -11.84 20.45
C PRO A 176 2.28 -12.42 19.02
N GLY A 177 3.32 -12.15 18.24
CA GLY A 177 3.58 -12.85 16.96
C GLY A 177 2.65 -12.49 15.80
N LEU A 178 2.01 -11.32 15.85
CA LEU A 178 0.94 -10.94 14.91
C LEU A 178 1.40 -10.61 13.48
N THR A 179 2.71 -10.48 13.26
CA THR A 179 3.34 -10.35 11.93
C THR A 179 3.52 -11.68 11.21
N ARG A 180 3.21 -12.83 11.84
CA ARG A 180 3.25 -14.14 11.19
C ARG A 180 2.04 -14.34 10.29
N ARG A 181 2.22 -15.06 9.18
CA ARG A 181 1.12 -15.44 8.28
C ARG A 181 0.04 -16.21 9.05
N GLY A 182 -1.22 -15.81 8.86
CA GLY A 182 -2.38 -16.46 9.47
C GLY A 182 -2.71 -16.01 10.90
N SER A 183 -2.04 -14.98 11.43
CA SER A 183 -2.26 -14.51 12.81
C SER A 183 -3.63 -13.87 13.07
N ALA A 184 -4.26 -13.28 12.04
CA ALA A 184 -5.55 -12.61 12.16
C ALA A 184 -6.51 -13.06 11.03
N PRO A 185 -7.01 -14.31 11.06
CA PRO A 185 -7.92 -14.79 10.04
C PRO A 185 -9.27 -14.04 10.13
N PRO A 186 -9.98 -13.85 9.01
CA PRO A 186 -11.33 -13.29 9.02
C PRO A 186 -12.31 -14.11 9.88
N GLU A 187 -13.21 -13.44 10.58
CA GLU A 187 -14.19 -14.13 11.43
C GLU A 187 -15.17 -14.98 10.60
N GLY A 188 -15.57 -16.13 11.17
CA GLY A 188 -16.58 -17.01 10.57
C GLY A 188 -16.14 -17.77 9.31
N ARG A 189 -14.87 -17.64 8.87
CA ARG A 189 -14.34 -18.41 7.74
C ARG A 189 -12.84 -18.63 7.83
N ARG A 190 -12.32 -19.61 7.07
CA ARG A 190 -10.87 -19.78 6.91
C ARG A 190 -10.28 -18.64 6.09
N ALA A 191 -9.10 -18.17 6.48
CA ALA A 191 -8.29 -17.26 5.68
C ALA A 191 -7.95 -17.89 4.32
N ARG A 192 -8.00 -17.06 3.26
CA ARG A 192 -7.55 -17.48 1.93
C ARG A 192 -6.04 -17.38 1.86
N ALA A 193 -5.40 -18.24 1.08
CA ALA A 193 -3.96 -18.28 0.89
C ALA A 193 -3.62 -18.55 -0.59
N GLY A 194 -2.45 -18.09 -1.02
CA GLY A 194 -1.98 -18.29 -2.39
C GLY A 194 -2.92 -17.69 -3.42
N LEU A 195 -3.07 -18.37 -4.57
CA LEU A 195 -3.93 -17.93 -5.68
C LEU A 195 -5.40 -17.67 -5.28
N ARG A 196 -5.90 -18.27 -4.18
CA ARG A 196 -7.29 -18.08 -3.72
C ARG A 196 -7.56 -16.68 -3.17
N THR A 197 -6.52 -15.91 -2.89
CA THR A 197 -6.62 -14.50 -2.47
C THR A 197 -6.90 -13.58 -3.67
N LEU A 198 -6.49 -13.97 -4.88
CA LEU A 198 -6.69 -13.22 -6.11
C LEU A 198 -8.14 -13.35 -6.60
N ARG A 199 -8.81 -12.21 -6.74
CA ARG A 199 -10.20 -12.05 -7.17
C ARG A 199 -10.28 -10.81 -8.03
N TRP A 200 -11.37 -10.62 -8.76
CA TRP A 200 -11.57 -9.39 -9.53
C TRP A 200 -11.39 -8.09 -8.72
N LYS A 201 -11.69 -8.09 -7.41
CA LYS A 201 -11.48 -6.93 -6.53
C LYS A 201 -10.02 -6.76 -6.09
N THR A 202 -9.25 -7.85 -6.01
CA THR A 202 -7.85 -7.89 -5.54
C THR A 202 -6.85 -8.06 -6.70
N LEU A 203 -7.34 -8.10 -7.94
CA LEU A 203 -6.61 -7.94 -9.22
C LEU A 203 -6.81 -6.55 -9.83
#